data_AF-A0A419IWE8-F1
#
_entry.id   AF-A0A419IWE8-F1
#
_cell.length_a   1.000
_cell.length_b   1.000
_cell.length_c   1.000
_cell.angle_alpha   90.00
_cell.angle_beta   90.00
_cell.angle_gamma   90.00
#
_symmetry.space_group_name_H-M   'P 1'
#
loop_
_entity.id
_entity.type
_entity.pdbx_description
1 polymer ?
#
loop_
_entity_poly.entity_id
_entity_poly.type
_entity_poly.pdbx_seq_one_letter_code
_entity_poly.pdbx_strand_id
1 'polypeptide(L)' 'MNLKNDSYVIYLGTKNFTEKYYKDEKGWLKISARGKVFRMTAEQVLNHLLPAVAEVKPNIILKVTHKEEANQKE' A
#
# COMPACT_ATOMS: atom_id res chain seq x y z
N MET A 1 0.27 -19.97 4.79
CA MET A 1 0.45 -18.60 4.26
C MET A 1 -0.91 -18.03 3.92
N ASN A 2 -1.33 -16.96 4.59
CA ASN A 2 -2.62 -16.31 4.31
C ASN A 2 -2.46 -15.40 3.08
N LEU A 3 -3.09 -15.75 1.95
CA LEU A 3 -2.96 -14.99 0.70
C LEU A 3 -4.04 -13.89 0.54
N LYS A 4 -4.80 -13.61 1.61
CA LYS A 4 -5.84 -12.57 1.58
C LYS A 4 -5.26 -11.16 1.65
N ASN A 5 -6.03 -10.20 1.16
CA ASN A 5 -5.63 -8.79 1.10
C ASN A 5 -5.28 -8.16 2.46
N ASP A 6 -5.82 -8.69 3.55
CA ASP A 6 -5.49 -8.27 4.92
C ASP A 6 -4.10 -8.69 5.39
N SER A 7 -3.41 -9.55 4.64
CA SER A 7 -2.08 -10.07 4.99
C SER A 7 -0.95 -9.31 4.31
N TYR A 8 -1.27 -8.29 3.52
CA TYR A 8 -0.29 -7.50 2.78
C TYR A 8 -0.26 -6.04 3.24
N VAL A 9 0.90 -5.44 3.06
CA VAL A 9 1.14 -3.99 3.14
C VAL A 9 1.67 -3.54 1.80
N ILE A 10 1.08 -2.49 1.26
CA ILE A 10 1.46 -1.92 -0.03
C ILE A 10 2.11 -0.57 0.23
N TYR A 11 3.28 -0.36 -0.35
CA TYR A 11 4.02 0.88 -0.35
C TYR A 11 4.00 1.43 -1.77
N LEU A 12 3.52 2.66 -1.91
CA LEU A 12 3.44 3.37 -3.18
C LEU A 12 4.13 4.71 -3.01
N GLY A 13 4.93 5.14 -3.96
CA GLY A 13 5.63 6.40 -3.79
C GLY A 13 6.66 6.70 -4.86
N THR A 14 7.54 7.62 -4.56
CA THR A 14 8.74 7.92 -5.34
C THR A 14 9.96 7.73 -4.46
N LYS A 15 11.17 8.03 -4.96
CA LYS A 15 12.39 7.97 -4.13
C LYS A 15 12.33 8.84 -2.86
N ASN A 16 11.53 9.92 -2.87
CA ASN A 16 11.53 10.93 -1.80
C ASN A 16 10.27 10.88 -0.91
N PHE A 17 9.27 10.08 -1.26
CA PHE A 17 7.99 10.03 -0.57
C PHE A 17 7.41 8.63 -0.70
N THR A 18 6.97 8.04 0.40
CA THR A 18 6.28 6.75 0.40
C THR A 18 5.00 6.84 1.21
N GLU A 19 3.88 6.47 0.61
CA GLU A 19 2.62 6.21 1.29
C GLU A 19 2.39 4.71 1.46
N LYS A 20 1.66 4.36 2.51
CA LYS A 20 1.39 2.99 2.93
C LYS A 20 -0.09 2.69 2.87
N TYR A 21 -0.45 1.55 2.31
CA TYR A 21 -1.81 1.04 2.24
C TYR A 21 -1.89 -0.33 2.90
N TYR A 22 -2.90 -0.57 3.72
CA TYR A 22 -3.20 -1.88 4.27
C TYR A 22 -4.67 -1.96 4.67
N LYS A 23 -5.16 -3.18 4.83
CA LYS A 23 -6.50 -3.44 5.32
C LYS A 23 -6.45 -3.75 6.82
N ASP A 24 -7.26 -3.05 7.59
CA ASP A 24 -7.58 -3.35 8.99
C ASP A 24 -8.99 -3.95 9.10
N GLU A 25 -9.45 -4.16 10.33
CA GLU A 25 -10.79 -4.70 10.62
C GLU A 25 -11.94 -3.83 10.06
N LYS A 26 -11.71 -2.52 9.90
CA LYS A 26 -12.70 -1.55 9.42
C LYS A 26 -12.62 -1.31 7.90
N GLY A 27 -11.63 -1.87 7.22
CA GLY A 27 -11.45 -1.75 5.77
C GLY A 27 -10.09 -1.21 5.36
N TRP A 28 -10.01 -0.57 4.20
CA TRP A 28 -8.74 -0.07 3.69
C TRP A 28 -8.37 1.27 4.31
N LEU A 29 -7.06 1.40 4.56
CA LEU A 29 -6.42 2.59 5.07
C LEU A 29 -5.29 2.99 4.14
N LYS A 30 -5.12 4.30 4.01
CA LYS A 30 -3.94 4.95 3.45
C LYS A 30 -3.29 5.81 4.52
N ILE A 31 -1.99 5.64 4.71
CA ILE A 31 -1.13 6.52 5.49
C ILE A 31 -0.27 7.29 4.48
N SER A 32 -0.48 8.60 4.39
CA SER A 32 0.40 9.48 3.59
C SER A 32 1.81 9.51 4.20
N ALA A 33 2.85 9.90 3.44
CA ALA A 33 4.19 10.05 4.05
C ALA A 33 4.28 11.13 5.14
N ARG A 34 3.25 11.98 5.30
CA ARG A 34 3.14 12.92 6.43
C ARG A 34 2.42 12.32 7.64
N GLY A 35 2.15 11.02 7.66
CA GLY A 35 1.48 10.32 8.74
C GLY A 35 -0.05 10.48 8.78
N LYS A 36 -0.64 11.29 7.90
CA LYS A 36 -2.10 11.44 7.85
C LYS A 36 -2.78 10.16 7.35
N VAL A 37 -3.82 9.75 8.07
CA VAL A 37 -4.59 8.54 7.83
C VAL A 37 -5.89 8.85 7.08
N PHE A 38 -6.22 8.03 6.09
CA PHE A 38 -7.42 8.14 5.27
C PHE A 38 -8.10 6.77 5.11
N ARG A 39 -9.44 6.75 5.17
CA ARG A 39 -10.26 5.56 4.86
C ARG A 39 -10.55 5.50 3.38
N MET A 40 -10.49 4.29 2.83
CA MET A 40 -10.68 4.05 1.40
C MET A 40 -11.51 2.79 1.15
N THR A 41 -12.14 2.71 -0.01
CA THR A 41 -12.70 1.46 -0.55
C THR A 41 -11.63 0.65 -1.28
N ALA A 42 -11.89 -0.62 -1.54
CA ALA A 42 -10.97 -1.46 -2.31
C ALA A 42 -10.75 -0.93 -3.74
N GLU A 43 -11.80 -0.42 -4.37
CA GLU A 43 -11.73 0.19 -5.70
C GLU A 43 -10.87 1.45 -5.73
N GLN A 44 -11.00 2.31 -4.71
CA GLN A 44 -10.14 3.50 -4.60
C GLN A 44 -8.67 3.12 -4.41
N VAL A 45 -8.39 2.09 -3.61
CA VAL A 45 -7.03 1.55 -3.48
C VAL A 45 -6.52 1.06 -4.84
N LEU A 46 -7.31 0.25 -5.55
CA LEU A 46 -6.93 -0.24 -6.87
C LEU A 46 -6.64 0.91 -7.84
N ASN A 47 -7.50 1.92 -7.90
CA ASN A 47 -7.33 3.10 -8.75
C ASN A 47 -6.00 3.83 -8.49
N HIS A 48 -5.52 3.84 -7.25
CA HIS A 48 -4.21 4.42 -6.91
C HIS A 48 -3.03 3.55 -7.35
N LEU A 49 -3.21 2.23 -7.39
CA LEU A 49 -2.17 1.27 -7.75
C LEU A 49 -2.03 1.09 -9.26
N LEU A 50 -3.14 1.18 -10.02
CA LEU A 50 -3.17 0.97 -11.47
C LEU A 50 -2.06 1.72 -12.25
N PRO A 51 -1.77 3.01 -11.99
CA PRO A 51 -0.71 3.73 -12.71
C PRO A 51 0.68 3.14 -12.52
N ALA A 52 0.96 2.55 -11.35
CA ALA A 52 2.24 1.91 -11.05
C ALA A 52 2.30 0.49 -11.61
N VAL A 53 1.22 -0.28 -11.47
CA VAL A 53 1.11 -1.65 -12.01
C VAL A 53 1.17 -1.67 -13.53
N ALA A 54 0.56 -0.68 -14.18
CA ALA A 54 0.61 -0.54 -15.64
C ALA A 54 1.89 0.15 -16.15
N GLU A 55 2.81 0.52 -15.25
CA GLU A 55 4.08 1.18 -15.57
C GLU A 55 3.95 2.50 -16.38
N VAL A 56 2.75 3.11 -16.39
CA VAL A 56 2.47 4.36 -17.11
C VAL A 56 3.20 5.56 -16.48
N LYS A 57 3.56 5.45 -15.19
CA LYS A 57 4.33 6.46 -14.45
C LYS A 57 5.66 5.88 -13.98
N PRO A 58 6.77 6.09 -14.71
CA PRO A 58 8.05 5.43 -14.43
C PRO A 58 8.70 5.86 -13.10
N ASN A 59 8.26 7.00 -12.55
CA ASN A 59 8.79 7.52 -11.28
C ASN A 59 8.06 6.96 -10.05
N ILE A 60 7.02 6.14 -10.23
CA ILE A 60 6.29 5.53 -9.12
C ILE A 60 6.87 4.15 -8.82
N ILE A 61 7.26 3.96 -7.56
CA ILE A 61 7.73 2.70 -7.02
C ILE A 61 6.57 2.05 -6.27
N LEU A 62 6.24 0.82 -6.66
CA LEU A 62 5.29 -0.05 -5.97
C LEU A 62 6.04 -1.20 -5.31
N LYS A 63 5.85 -1.38 -4.01
CA LYS A 63 6.37 -2.52 -3.26
C LYS A 63 5.25 -3.12 -2.41
N VAL A 64 5.10 -4.44 -2.48
CA VAL A 64 4.12 -5.18 -1.66
C VAL A 64 4.88 -6.14 -0.76
N THR A 65 4.56 -6.15 0.53
CA THR A 65 5.18 -7.03 1.52
C THR A 65 4.12 -7.81 2.28
N HIS A 66 4.40 -9.08 2.57
CA HIS A 66 3.56 -9.87 3.46
C HIS A 66 3.80 -9.45 4.92
N LYS A 67 2.74 -9.35 5.74
CA LYS A 67 2.84 -8.87 7.14
C LYS A 67 3.76 -9.74 8.00
N GLU A 68 3.80 -11.05 7.75
CA GLU A 68 4.70 -11.97 8.47
C GLU A 68 6.19 -11.67 8.20
N GLU A 69 6.53 -11.09 7.04
CA GLU A 69 7.89 -10.67 6.72
C GLU A 69 8.18 -9.22 7.17
N ALA A 70 7.13 -8.40 7.33
CA ALA A 70 7.27 -7.01 7.77
C ALA A 70 7.61 -6.90 9.26
N ASN A 71 7.07 -7.79 10.10
CA ASN A 71 7.32 -7.80 11.56
C ASN A 71 8.69 -8.39 11.95
N GLN A 72 9.44 -8.98 11.02
CA GLN A 72 10.78 -9.52 11.28
C GLN A 72 11.90 -8.47 11.10
N LYS A 73 11.54 -7.21 10.81
CA LYS A 73 12.49 -6.12 10.52
C LYS A 73 12.36 -4.92 11.47
N GLU A 74 11.61 -5.06 12.57
CA GLU A 74 11.54 -4.08 13.67
C GLU A 74 12.34 -4.56 14.88
#